data_AF-A0A0F3IVH1-F1
#
_entry.id   AF-A0A0F3IVH1-F1
#
_cell.length_a   1.000
_cell.length_b   1.000
_cell.length_c   1.000
_cell.angle_alpha   90.00
_cell.angle_beta   90.00
_cell.angle_gamma   90.00
#
_symmetry.space_group_name_H-M   'P 1'
#
loop_
_entity.id
_entity.type
_entity.pdbx_description
1 polymer ?
#
loop_
_entity_poly.entity_id
_entity_poly.type
_entity_poly.pdbx_seq_one_letter_code
_entity_poly.pdbx_strand_id
1 'polypeptide(L)'
;MAMPVSPTILHRFTPSYYEEGKSPTYLLKVPTLIERAAYNRELQTLGISYPSDETLNGLLRDGLDLFNPDNRADLEDALTALEAAKAEKTEPPEDAITLVTDLEALLRQHYQPFAEALAQRAYAVEVRQIVACRMFLRGVENAPFTLKPSGTTLADADLMKLPELDRLMIAVELNRLMNPEPETEKN
;
A
#
# COMPACT_ATOMS: atom_id res chain seq x y z
N MET A 1 -6.21 2.26 -20.35
CA MET A 1 -4.99 2.90 -20.91
C MET A 1 -3.88 1.85 -20.86
N ALA A 2 -3.22 1.53 -21.98
CA ALA A 2 -2.16 0.51 -21.99
C ALA A 2 -1.01 0.93 -21.06
N MET A 3 -0.49 0.01 -20.26
CA MET A 3 0.61 0.33 -19.34
C MET A 3 1.93 0.42 -20.09
N PRO A 4 2.77 1.44 -19.82
CA PRO A 4 4.05 1.56 -20.48
C PRO A 4 4.97 0.43 -20.06
N VAL A 5 5.40 -0.39 -21.03
CA VAL A 5 6.33 -1.51 -20.84
C VAL A 5 7.80 -1.12 -21.03
N SER A 6 8.09 0.11 -21.48
CA SER A 6 9.45 0.53 -21.76
C SER A 6 10.12 1.21 -20.55
N PRO A 7 11.26 0.68 -20.05
CA PRO A 7 12.02 1.31 -18.96
C PRO A 7 12.79 2.56 -19.40
N THR A 8 12.85 2.85 -20.71
CA THR A 8 13.52 4.05 -21.25
C THR A 8 12.61 5.28 -21.31
N ILE A 9 11.29 5.09 -21.21
CA ILE A 9 10.31 6.18 -21.24
C ILE A 9 9.78 6.39 -19.83
N LEU A 10 9.85 7.62 -19.34
CA LEU A 10 9.25 7.96 -18.05
C LEU A 10 7.73 7.98 -18.19
N HIS A 11 7.06 7.22 -17.32
CA HIS A 11 5.61 7.26 -17.17
C HIS A 11 5.23 8.60 -16.53
N ARG A 12 4.36 9.35 -17.21
CA ARG A 12 3.88 10.66 -16.77
C ARG A 12 2.59 10.45 -15.99
N PHE A 13 2.59 10.86 -14.73
CA PHE A 13 1.47 10.67 -13.81
C PHE A 13 1.04 12.00 -13.19
N THR A 14 -0.25 12.29 -13.23
CA THR A 14 -0.87 13.43 -12.54
C THR A 14 -2.00 12.87 -11.67
N PRO A 15 -2.01 13.12 -10.35
CA PRO A 15 -3.08 12.65 -9.48
C PRO A 15 -4.46 13.16 -9.95
N SER A 16 -5.46 12.28 -9.92
CA SER A 16 -6.79 12.53 -10.51
C SER A 16 -7.61 13.63 -9.83
N TYR A 17 -7.25 14.03 -8.61
CA TYR A 17 -7.92 15.11 -7.89
C TYR A 17 -7.47 16.51 -8.32
N TYR A 18 -6.41 16.62 -9.13
CA TYR A 18 -6.08 17.88 -9.77
C TYR A 18 -6.93 18.08 -11.02
N GLU A 19 -7.48 19.29 -11.19
CA GLU A 19 -8.20 19.67 -12.42
C GLU A 19 -7.24 19.71 -13.63
N GLU A 20 -7.78 19.60 -14.85
CA GLU A 20 -6.99 19.72 -16.08
C GLU A 20 -6.39 21.13 -16.20
N GLY A 21 -5.05 21.25 -16.16
CA GLY A 21 -4.36 22.54 -16.16
C GLY A 21 -2.87 22.46 -15.80
N LYS A 22 -2.34 23.50 -15.13
CA LYS A 22 -0.95 23.56 -14.59
C LYS A 22 -0.75 22.64 -13.37
N SER A 23 -1.24 21.42 -13.48
CA SER A 23 -1.21 20.42 -12.42
C SER A 23 0.15 19.73 -12.41
N PRO A 24 0.68 19.34 -11.24
CA PRO A 24 1.98 18.70 -11.16
C PRO A 24 1.97 17.38 -11.93
N THR A 25 2.95 17.20 -12.80
CA THR A 25 3.15 15.96 -13.56
C THR A 25 4.40 15.27 -13.07
N TYR A 26 4.23 14.15 -12.39
CA TYR A 26 5.31 13.33 -11.86
C TYR A 26 5.86 12.40 -12.93
N LEU A 27 7.18 12.35 -13.02
CA LEU A 27 7.91 11.52 -13.98
C LEU A 27 8.40 10.26 -13.26
N LEU A 28 7.74 9.14 -13.53
CA LEU A 28 7.99 7.85 -12.88
C LEU A 28 8.79 6.95 -13.81
N LYS A 29 9.83 6.31 -13.29
CA LYS A 29 10.51 5.23 -14.00
C LYS A 29 9.69 3.95 -13.87
N VAL A 30 9.42 3.30 -14.99
CA VAL A 30 8.82 1.95 -14.99
C VAL A 30 9.83 0.95 -14.43
N PRO A 31 9.53 0.27 -13.31
CA PRO A 31 10.47 -0.65 -12.67
C PRO A 31 10.71 -1.91 -13.49
N THR A 32 11.97 -2.21 -13.81
CA THR A 32 12.36 -3.50 -14.39
C THR A 32 12.27 -4.64 -13.37
N LEU A 33 12.28 -5.90 -13.82
CA LEU A 33 12.28 -7.07 -12.92
C LEU A 33 13.42 -7.04 -11.89
N ILE A 34 14.63 -6.62 -12.30
CA ILE A 34 15.80 -6.51 -11.41
C ILE A 34 15.57 -5.41 -10.38
N GLU A 35 14.99 -4.28 -10.78
CA GLU A 35 14.73 -3.17 -9.87
C GLU A 35 13.59 -3.46 -8.89
N ARG A 36 12.59 -4.27 -9.29
CA ARG A 36 11.58 -4.80 -8.37
C ARG A 36 12.23 -5.68 -7.29
N ALA A 37 13.17 -6.54 -7.68
CA ALA A 37 13.94 -7.33 -6.72
C ALA A 37 14.81 -6.45 -5.80
N ALA A 38 15.44 -5.40 -6.35
CA ALA A 38 16.22 -4.43 -5.56
C ALA A 38 15.34 -3.66 -4.57
N TYR A 39 14.12 -3.26 -4.97
CA TYR A 39 13.13 -2.65 -4.10
C TYR A 39 12.75 -3.57 -2.95
N ASN A 40 12.43 -4.84 -3.23
CA ASN A 40 12.12 -5.81 -2.18
C ASN A 40 13.30 -6.04 -1.23
N ARG A 41 14.53 -6.08 -1.76
CA ARG A 41 15.74 -6.18 -0.94
C ARG A 41 15.91 -4.97 -0.02
N GLU A 42 15.66 -3.75 -0.53
CA GLU A 42 15.74 -2.51 0.26
C GLU A 42 14.69 -2.48 1.39
N LEU A 43 13.48 -2.98 1.12
CA LEU A 43 12.48 -3.12 2.19
C LEU A 43 12.95 -4.11 3.27
N GLN A 44 13.55 -5.23 2.87
CA GLN A 44 14.07 -6.23 3.81
C GLN A 44 15.24 -5.70 4.64
N THR A 45 16.16 -4.91 4.06
CA THR A 45 17.28 -4.30 4.81
C THR A 45 16.79 -3.29 5.84
N LEU A 46 15.66 -2.64 5.60
CA LEU A 46 14.99 -1.75 6.55
C LEU A 46 14.15 -2.52 7.60
N GLY A 47 14.17 -3.86 7.59
CA GLY A 47 13.40 -4.69 8.51
C GLY A 47 11.88 -4.62 8.28
N ILE A 48 11.44 -4.20 7.09
CA ILE A 48 10.02 -4.06 6.78
C ILE A 48 9.42 -5.44 6.51
N SER A 49 8.55 -5.87 7.41
CA SER A 49 7.62 -6.96 7.18
C SER A 49 6.22 -6.39 6.97
N TYR A 50 5.43 -7.01 6.10
CA TYR A 50 4.04 -6.66 5.89
C TYR A 50 3.18 -7.88 6.24
N PRO A 51 2.59 -7.90 7.44
CA PRO A 51 1.67 -8.98 7.82
C PRO A 51 0.58 -9.14 6.78
N SER A 52 0.35 -10.38 6.32
CA SER A 52 -0.71 -10.67 5.34
C SER A 52 -2.08 -10.56 6.03
N ASP A 53 -3.13 -10.45 5.22
CA ASP A 53 -4.49 -10.51 5.75
C ASP A 53 -4.77 -11.86 6.45
N GLU A 54 -4.17 -12.95 5.97
CA GLU A 54 -4.23 -14.25 6.63
C GLU A 54 -3.57 -14.22 8.01
N THR A 55 -2.41 -13.56 8.16
CA THR A 55 -1.76 -13.39 9.47
C THR A 55 -2.65 -12.61 10.43
N LEU A 56 -3.25 -11.51 9.97
CA LEU A 56 -4.14 -10.71 10.81
C LEU A 56 -5.43 -11.46 11.18
N ASN A 57 -6.04 -12.16 10.23
CA ASN A 57 -7.22 -12.98 10.49
C ASN A 57 -6.92 -14.14 11.44
N GLY A 58 -5.73 -14.73 11.36
CA GLY A 58 -5.25 -15.70 12.35
C GLY A 58 -5.21 -15.09 13.76
N LEU A 59 -4.61 -13.90 13.89
CA LEU A 59 -4.54 -13.19 15.17
C LEU A 59 -5.93 -12.75 15.69
N LEU A 60 -6.88 -12.45 14.82
CA LEU A 60 -8.28 -12.19 15.20
C LEU A 60 -8.92 -13.44 15.81
N ARG A 61 -8.73 -14.59 15.18
CA ARG A 61 -9.25 -15.89 15.67
C ARG A 61 -8.58 -16.29 16.99
N ASP A 62 -7.27 -16.13 17.11
CA ASP A 62 -6.54 -16.35 18.37
C ASP A 62 -7.06 -15.42 19.49
N GLY A 63 -7.40 -14.17 19.14
CA GLY A 63 -8.04 -13.23 20.05
C GLY A 63 -9.42 -13.69 20.51
N LEU A 64 -10.25 -14.23 19.62
CA LEU A 64 -11.55 -14.82 19.97
C LEU A 64 -11.41 -16.00 20.93
N ASP A 65 -10.40 -16.85 20.74
CA ASP A 65 -10.09 -17.94 21.66
C ASP A 65 -9.69 -17.45 23.05
N LEU A 66 -8.91 -16.36 23.10
CA LEU A 66 -8.39 -15.82 24.35
C LEU A 66 -9.47 -15.14 25.19
N PHE A 67 -10.30 -14.27 24.58
CA PHE A 67 -11.33 -13.52 25.30
C PHE A 67 -12.64 -14.28 25.45
N ASN A 68 -12.87 -15.28 24.58
CA ASN A 68 -14.07 -16.12 24.54
C ASN A 68 -15.37 -15.34 24.81
N PRO A 69 -15.69 -14.34 23.96
CA PRO A 69 -16.84 -13.49 24.19
C PRO A 69 -18.16 -14.25 24.04
N ASP A 70 -19.22 -13.77 24.70
CA ASP A 70 -20.54 -14.43 24.68
C ASP A 70 -21.14 -14.54 23.27
N ASN A 71 -20.79 -13.62 22.37
CA ASN A 71 -21.20 -13.58 20.96
C ASN A 71 -20.16 -14.17 20.00
N ARG A 72 -19.34 -15.13 20.46
CA ARG A 72 -18.26 -15.74 19.67
C ARG A 72 -18.74 -16.27 18.31
N ALA A 73 -19.88 -16.98 18.27
CA ALA A 73 -20.40 -17.57 17.03
C ALA A 73 -20.70 -16.48 15.99
N ASP A 74 -21.34 -15.38 16.41
CA ASP A 74 -21.64 -14.25 15.53
C ASP A 74 -20.36 -13.59 14.98
N LEU A 75 -19.29 -13.53 15.78
CA LEU A 75 -17.98 -12.99 15.36
C LEU A 75 -17.25 -13.93 14.38
N GLU A 76 -17.33 -15.24 14.58
CA GLU A 76 -16.78 -16.23 13.63
C GLU A 76 -17.51 -16.19 12.29
N ASP A 77 -18.84 -16.07 12.31
CA ASP A 77 -19.67 -15.92 11.12
C ASP A 77 -19.36 -14.59 10.40
N ALA A 78 -19.19 -13.50 11.15
CA ALA A 78 -18.79 -12.21 10.59
C ALA A 78 -17.41 -12.27 9.90
N LEU A 79 -16.39 -12.87 10.55
CA LEU A 79 -15.07 -13.06 9.93
C LEU A 79 -15.15 -13.88 8.65
N THR A 80 -15.94 -14.95 8.66
CA THR A 80 -16.15 -15.81 7.49
C THR A 80 -16.84 -15.05 6.35
N ALA A 81 -17.84 -14.21 6.66
CA ALA A 81 -18.53 -13.38 5.69
C ALA A 81 -17.59 -12.35 5.03
N LEU A 82 -16.69 -11.73 5.81
CA LEU A 82 -15.69 -10.81 5.27
C LEU A 82 -14.69 -11.51 4.35
N GLU A 83 -14.22 -12.70 4.72
CA GLU A 83 -13.32 -13.51 3.88
C GLU A 83 -13.99 -13.92 2.57
N ALA A 84 -15.26 -14.35 2.62
CA ALA A 84 -16.03 -14.71 1.44
C ALA A 84 -16.25 -13.51 0.51
N ALA A 85 -16.68 -12.35 1.04
CA ALA A 85 -16.88 -11.15 0.24
C ALA A 85 -15.60 -10.70 -0.47
N LYS A 86 -14.46 -10.81 0.21
CA LYS A 86 -13.15 -10.53 -0.39
C LYS A 86 -12.79 -11.50 -1.51
N ALA A 87 -13.01 -12.80 -1.31
CA ALA A 87 -12.72 -13.82 -2.32
C ALA A 87 -13.59 -13.64 -3.57
N GLU A 88 -14.86 -13.27 -3.38
CA GLU A 88 -15.83 -13.04 -4.44
C GLU A 88 -15.77 -11.63 -5.06
N LYS A 89 -14.94 -10.73 -4.49
CA LYS A 89 -14.85 -9.30 -4.85
C LYS A 89 -16.21 -8.58 -4.76
N THR A 90 -17.00 -8.95 -3.76
CA THR A 90 -18.32 -8.37 -3.46
C THR A 90 -18.25 -7.45 -2.24
N GLU A 91 -19.31 -6.65 -2.05
CA GLU A 91 -19.42 -5.81 -0.86
C GLU A 91 -19.73 -6.68 0.37
N PRO A 92 -18.95 -6.55 1.46
CA PRO A 92 -19.21 -7.30 2.67
C PRO A 92 -20.50 -6.84 3.37
N PRO A 93 -21.18 -7.73 4.11
CA PRO A 93 -22.33 -7.35 4.94
C PRO A 93 -21.95 -6.28 5.97
N GLU A 94 -22.76 -5.23 6.10
CA GLU A 94 -22.48 -4.07 6.97
C GLU A 94 -22.42 -4.45 8.46
N ASP A 95 -23.25 -5.40 8.87
CA ASP A 95 -23.26 -5.99 10.21
C ASP A 95 -21.95 -6.74 10.51
N ALA A 96 -21.45 -7.53 9.54
CA ALA A 96 -20.16 -8.20 9.66
C ALA A 96 -18.99 -7.22 9.78
N ILE A 97 -19.00 -6.12 9.01
CA ILE A 97 -18.00 -5.06 9.10
C ILE A 97 -18.00 -4.46 10.51
N THR A 98 -19.18 -4.13 11.03
CA THR A 98 -19.34 -3.49 12.34
C THR A 98 -18.83 -4.40 13.46
N LEU A 99 -19.27 -5.66 13.48
CA LEU A 99 -18.88 -6.66 14.48
C LEU A 99 -17.36 -6.88 14.50
N VAL A 100 -16.73 -7.02 13.33
CA VAL A 100 -15.28 -7.23 13.25
C VAL A 100 -14.53 -5.96 13.60
N THR A 101 -15.03 -4.78 13.24
CA THR A 101 -14.41 -3.49 13.64
C THR A 101 -14.39 -3.32 15.16
N ASP A 102 -15.48 -3.66 15.84
CA ASP A 102 -15.56 -3.62 17.30
C ASP A 102 -14.61 -4.62 17.94
N LEU A 103 -14.50 -5.83 17.39
CA LEU A 103 -13.53 -6.83 17.81
C LEU A 103 -12.08 -6.33 17.61
N GLU A 104 -11.75 -5.76 16.46
CA GLU A 104 -10.43 -5.19 16.21
C GLU A 104 -10.07 -4.10 17.24
N ALA A 105 -11.02 -3.23 17.57
CA ALA A 105 -10.83 -2.18 18.56
C ALA A 105 -10.54 -2.76 19.95
N LEU A 106 -11.25 -3.83 20.34
CA LEU A 106 -11.02 -4.54 21.60
C LEU A 106 -9.64 -5.22 21.61
N LEU A 107 -9.31 -5.99 20.57
CA LEU A 107 -8.05 -6.72 20.48
C LEU A 107 -6.85 -5.77 20.40
N ARG A 108 -6.98 -4.62 19.74
CA ARG A 108 -5.91 -3.60 19.72
C ARG A 108 -5.56 -3.10 21.13
N GLN A 109 -6.51 -3.07 22.05
CA GLN A 109 -6.30 -2.59 23.42
C GLN A 109 -5.78 -3.69 24.37
N HIS A 110 -6.15 -4.95 24.12
CA HIS A 110 -5.96 -6.02 25.09
C HIS A 110 -5.14 -7.21 24.58
N TYR A 111 -4.82 -7.27 23.29
CA TYR A 111 -4.05 -8.35 22.66
C TYR A 111 -2.85 -7.81 21.89
N GLN A 112 -1.71 -7.75 22.59
CA GLN A 112 -0.46 -7.17 22.10
C GLN A 112 0.00 -7.71 20.72
N PRO A 113 -0.04 -9.03 20.43
CA PRO A 113 0.37 -9.54 19.12
C PRO A 113 -0.42 -8.95 17.95
N PHE A 114 -1.72 -8.75 18.11
CA PHE A 114 -2.56 -8.13 17.09
C PHE A 114 -2.25 -6.64 16.94
N ALA A 115 -2.08 -5.92 18.06
CA ALA A 115 -1.69 -4.51 18.04
C ALA A 115 -0.34 -4.29 17.34
N GLU A 116 0.65 -5.14 17.62
CA GLU A 116 1.97 -5.11 16.98
C GLU A 116 1.89 -5.39 15.48
N ALA A 117 1.11 -6.38 15.06
CA ALA A 117 0.92 -6.69 13.65
C ALA A 117 0.25 -5.53 12.89
N LEU A 118 -0.76 -4.88 13.46
CA LEU A 118 -1.37 -3.69 12.88
C LEU A 118 -0.38 -2.52 12.77
N ALA A 119 0.37 -2.24 13.84
CA ALA A 119 1.39 -1.20 13.84
C ALA A 119 2.46 -1.46 12.78
N GLN A 120 2.91 -2.71 12.67
CA GLN A 120 3.88 -3.13 11.66
C GLN A 120 3.33 -2.97 10.24
N ARG A 121 2.06 -3.32 10.01
CA ARG A 121 1.41 -3.11 8.70
C ARG A 121 1.33 -1.64 8.35
N ALA A 122 0.91 -0.78 9.28
CA ALA A 122 0.84 0.67 9.07
C ALA A 122 2.23 1.26 8.74
N TYR A 123 3.24 0.93 9.54
CA TYR A 123 4.62 1.33 9.30
C TYR A 123 5.14 0.85 7.94
N ALA A 124 4.86 -0.41 7.58
CA ALA A 124 5.24 -0.96 6.29
C ALA A 124 4.60 -0.23 5.12
N VAL A 125 3.32 0.18 5.23
CA VAL A 125 2.65 0.97 4.19
C VAL A 125 3.37 2.30 3.99
N GLU A 126 3.67 3.04 5.05
CA GLU A 126 4.35 4.33 4.95
C GLU A 126 5.76 4.21 4.36
N VAL A 127 6.57 3.28 4.88
CA VAL A 127 7.96 3.11 4.42
C VAL A 127 8.02 2.64 2.97
N ARG A 128 7.13 1.73 2.56
CA ARG A 128 7.06 1.27 1.17
C ARG A 128 6.85 2.42 0.20
N GLN A 129 5.98 3.38 0.54
CA GLN A 129 5.74 4.57 -0.29
C GLN A 129 6.98 5.43 -0.45
N ILE A 130 7.70 5.66 0.66
CA ILE A 130 8.94 6.44 0.69
C ILE A 130 10.00 5.76 -0.18
N VAL A 131 10.22 4.47 0.01
CA VAL A 131 11.23 3.70 -0.75
C VAL A 131 10.87 3.64 -2.24
N ALA A 132 9.59 3.44 -2.58
CA ALA A 132 9.14 3.44 -3.97
C ALA A 132 9.41 4.80 -4.64
N CYS A 133 9.01 5.90 -4.01
CA CYS A 133 9.29 7.25 -4.52
C CYS A 133 10.79 7.49 -4.64
N ARG A 134 11.57 7.11 -3.61
CA ARG A 134 13.02 7.24 -3.61
C ARG A 134 13.65 6.56 -4.81
N MET A 135 13.22 5.35 -5.13
CA MET A 135 13.81 4.52 -6.17
C MET A 135 13.32 4.84 -7.57
N PHE A 136 12.08 5.32 -7.74
CA PHE A 136 11.42 5.37 -9.06
C PHE A 136 10.89 6.73 -9.49
N LEU A 137 10.75 7.71 -8.59
CA LEU A 137 10.44 9.08 -9.01
C LEU A 137 11.71 9.75 -9.58
N ARG A 138 11.58 10.41 -10.73
CA ARG A 138 12.71 11.01 -11.46
C ARG A 138 12.60 12.51 -11.62
N GLY A 139 11.41 13.05 -11.52
CA GLY A 139 11.19 14.48 -11.68
C GLY A 139 9.74 14.86 -11.50
N VAL A 140 9.51 16.17 -11.55
CA VAL A 140 8.19 16.77 -11.53
C VAL A 140 8.21 17.95 -12.50
N GLU A 141 7.12 18.10 -13.25
CA GLU A 141 6.86 19.23 -14.12
C GLU A 141 5.67 20.02 -13.56
N ASN A 142 5.58 21.31 -13.88
CA ASN A 142 4.50 22.20 -13.42
C ASN A 142 4.34 22.32 -11.90
N ALA A 143 5.40 22.05 -11.13
CA ALA A 143 5.43 22.22 -9.67
C ALA A 143 6.30 23.42 -9.25
N PRO A 144 6.08 24.01 -8.07
CA PRO A 144 6.90 25.12 -7.55
C PRO A 144 8.28 24.67 -7.04
N PHE A 145 8.62 23.39 -7.17
CA PHE A 145 9.89 22.83 -6.74
C PHE A 145 10.48 21.92 -7.82
N THR A 146 11.77 21.60 -7.66
CA THR A 146 12.48 20.63 -8.48
C THR A 146 12.98 19.49 -7.61
N LEU A 147 12.97 18.29 -8.19
CA LEU A 147 13.55 17.09 -7.62
C LEU A 147 14.91 16.87 -8.29
N LYS A 148 15.93 16.53 -7.51
CA LYS A 148 17.30 16.34 -8.01
C LYS A 148 17.80 14.95 -7.60
N PRO A 149 17.47 13.90 -8.37
CA PRO A 149 17.98 12.57 -8.11
C PRO A 149 19.51 12.58 -8.03
N SER A 150 20.06 12.00 -6.96
CA SER A 150 21.48 11.75 -6.83
C SER A 150 21.78 10.37 -7.43
N GLY A 151 22.00 10.33 -8.74
CA GLY A 151 22.12 9.07 -9.47
C GLY A 151 20.75 8.43 -9.69
N THR A 152 20.53 7.26 -9.10
CA THR A 152 19.28 6.48 -9.29
C THR A 152 18.24 6.70 -8.19
N THR A 153 18.56 7.45 -7.14
CA THR A 153 17.70 7.66 -5.98
C THR A 153 17.45 9.14 -5.68
N LEU A 154 16.27 9.46 -5.17
CA LEU A 154 15.99 10.76 -4.56
C LEU A 154 16.52 10.81 -3.13
N ALA A 155 16.98 11.99 -2.70
CA ALA A 155 17.31 12.22 -1.30
C ALA A 155 16.05 12.51 -0.47
N ASP A 156 16.10 12.27 0.83
CA ASP A 156 14.97 12.54 1.74
C ASP A 156 14.54 14.02 1.69
N ALA A 157 15.50 14.94 1.54
CA ALA A 157 15.22 16.38 1.39
C ALA A 157 14.38 16.71 0.14
N ASP A 158 14.44 15.89 -0.91
CA ASP A 158 13.59 16.03 -2.09
C ASP A 158 12.21 15.40 -1.87
N LEU A 159 12.16 14.25 -1.19
CA LEU A 159 10.89 13.59 -0.84
C LEU A 159 10.04 14.46 0.11
N MET A 160 10.66 15.24 0.99
CA MET A 160 9.98 16.20 1.86
C MET A 160 9.29 17.35 1.12
N LYS A 161 9.65 17.61 -0.14
CA LYS A 161 9.00 18.66 -0.96
C LYS A 161 7.67 18.18 -1.54
N LEU A 162 7.42 16.87 -1.58
CA LEU A 162 6.20 16.30 -2.08
C LEU A 162 5.07 16.52 -1.07
N PRO A 163 3.90 17.02 -1.49
CA PRO A 163 2.72 16.95 -0.65
C PRO A 163 2.43 15.49 -0.28
N GLU A 164 1.89 15.27 0.92
CA GLU A 164 1.67 13.93 1.45
C GLU A 164 0.71 13.11 0.60
N LEU A 165 -0.40 13.72 0.16
CA LEU A 165 -1.38 13.07 -0.68
C LEU A 165 -0.81 12.72 -2.06
N ASP A 166 0.00 13.59 -2.65
CA ASP A 166 0.69 13.33 -3.92
C ASP A 166 1.67 12.16 -3.77
N ARG A 167 2.44 12.12 -2.67
CA ARG A 167 3.36 11.00 -2.38
C ARG A 167 2.62 9.67 -2.26
N LEU A 168 1.47 9.66 -1.58
CA LEU A 168 0.60 8.49 -1.50
C LEU A 168 0.15 8.03 -2.90
N MET A 169 -0.38 8.94 -3.71
CA MET A 169 -0.88 8.60 -5.05
C MET A 169 0.21 8.15 -6.01
N ILE A 170 1.40 8.76 -5.94
CA ILE A 170 2.57 8.33 -6.70
C ILE A 170 2.95 6.90 -6.31
N ALA A 171 2.96 6.59 -5.01
CA ALA A 171 3.28 5.25 -4.55
C ALA A 171 2.25 4.20 -4.97
N VAL A 172 0.95 4.56 -5.01
CA VAL A 172 -0.11 3.70 -5.56
C VAL A 172 0.15 3.40 -7.02
N GLU A 173 0.44 4.42 -7.84
CA GLU A 173 0.73 4.22 -9.26
C GLU A 173 2.02 3.42 -9.47
N LEU A 174 3.07 3.68 -8.70
CA LEU A 174 4.30 2.89 -8.73
C LEU A 174 4.04 1.42 -8.37
N ASN A 175 3.15 1.14 -7.42
CA ASN A 175 2.79 -0.23 -7.06
C ASN A 175 2.09 -0.94 -8.22
N ARG A 176 1.18 -0.26 -8.91
CA ARG A 176 0.55 -0.76 -10.13
C ARG A 176 1.57 -1.03 -11.25
N LEU A 177 2.58 -0.17 -11.41
CA LEU A 177 3.67 -0.39 -12.38
C LEU A 177 4.61 -1.55 -11.98
N MET A 178 4.76 -1.82 -10.67
CA MET A 178 5.52 -2.97 -10.15
C MET A 178 4.76 -4.29 -10.28
N ASN A 179 3.43 -4.25 -10.21
CA ASN A 179 2.56 -5.41 -10.25
C ASN A 179 1.49 -5.22 -11.34
N PRO A 180 1.87 -5.25 -12.63
CA PRO A 180 0.91 -5.13 -13.71
C PRO A 180 -0.09 -6.29 -13.67
N GLU A 181 -1.37 -5.98 -13.79
CA GLU A 181 -2.37 -7.02 -13.93
C GLU A 181 -2.14 -7.78 -15.25
N PRO A 182 -2.35 -9.11 -15.29
CA PRO A 182 -2.05 -9.95 -16.44
C PRO A 182 -2.77 -9.53 -17.74
N GLU A 183 -3.86 -8.76 -17.67
CA GLU A 183 -4.53 -8.19 -18.85
C GLU A 183 -3.75 -7.04 -19.51
N THR A 184 -2.81 -6.41 -18.80
CA THR A 184 -2.02 -5.28 -19.28
C THR A 184 -0.63 -5.64 -19.83
N GLU A 185 -0.18 -6.88 -19.70
CA GLU A 185 1.13 -7.34 -20.20
C GLU A 185 1.16 -7.65 -21.72
N LYS A 186 0.01 -7.59 -22.41
CA LYS A 186 -0.13 -8.08 -23.80
C LYS A 186 0.09 -7.05 -24.92
N ASN A 187 0.57 -5.84 -24.65
CA ASN A 187 0.80 -4.82 -25.69
C ASN A 187 2.22 -4.25 -25.70
#